data_AF-A0A4U2EAL5-F1
#
_entry.id   AF-A0A4U2EAL5-F1
#
_cell.length_a   1.000
_cell.length_b   1.000
_cell.length_c   1.000
_cell.angle_alpha   90.00
_cell.angle_beta   90.00
_cell.angle_gamma   90.00
#
_symmetry.space_group_name_H-M   'P 1'
#
loop_
_entity.id
_entity.type
_entity.pdbx_description
1 polymer ?
#
loop_
_entity_poly.entity_id
_entity_poly.type
_entity_poly.pdbx_seq_one_letter_code
_entity_poly.pdbx_strand_id
1 'polypeptide(L)'
;MSRNLKHYQALDALVTHALLALYCTISQQGGFWTAKRRNELLVKVIKPKVKQPQFSTCKPEIKTMLSIGRSPTGNLERKLWDVNRLNLEYQAKFSQADELYIMLTGLFENHQFPSMLED
;
A
#
# COMPACT_ATOMS: atom_id res chain seq x y z
N MET A 1 -12.44 -13.15 -4.33
CA MET A 1 -11.52 -12.45 -5.27
C MET A 1 -10.34 -13.31 -5.72
N SER A 2 -9.78 -13.05 -6.91
CA SER A 2 -8.58 -13.75 -7.44
C SER A 2 -7.33 -13.45 -6.60
N ARG A 3 -6.35 -14.37 -6.58
CA ARG A 3 -5.08 -14.19 -5.86
C ARG A 3 -4.31 -12.95 -6.33
N ASN A 4 -4.35 -12.66 -7.62
CA ASN A 4 -3.69 -11.49 -8.21
C ASN A 4 -4.34 -10.19 -7.74
N LEU A 5 -5.68 -10.14 -7.67
CA LEU A 5 -6.39 -8.97 -7.17
C LEU A 5 -6.12 -8.74 -5.67
N LYS A 6 -6.13 -9.80 -4.84
CA LYS A 6 -5.79 -9.69 -3.41
C LYS A 6 -4.34 -9.24 -3.20
N HIS A 7 -3.41 -9.68 -4.04
CA HIS A 7 -2.02 -9.20 -4.02
C HIS A 7 -1.93 -7.72 -4.37
N TYR A 8 -2.56 -7.30 -5.47
CA TYR A 8 -2.62 -5.90 -5.89
C TYR A 8 -3.21 -5.01 -4.78
N GLN A 9 -4.38 -5.35 -4.24
CA GLN A 9 -5.03 -4.55 -3.19
C GLN A 9 -4.15 -4.40 -1.95
N ALA A 10 -3.47 -5.48 -1.54
CA ALA A 10 -2.56 -5.43 -0.40
C ALA A 10 -1.35 -4.53 -0.69
N LEU A 11 -0.77 -4.63 -1.89
CA LEU A 11 0.39 -3.83 -2.27
C LEU A 11 0.03 -2.35 -2.47
N ASP A 12 -1.12 -2.07 -3.07
CA ASP A 12 -1.67 -0.73 -3.25
C ASP A 12 -1.93 -0.05 -1.91
N ALA A 13 -2.69 -0.69 -1.02
CA ALA A 13 -2.94 -0.17 0.31
C ALA A 13 -1.64 0.06 1.09
N LEU A 14 -0.64 -0.82 0.98
CA LEU A 14 0.65 -0.64 1.64
C LEU A 14 1.35 0.65 1.15
N VAL A 15 1.46 0.80 -0.17
CA VAL A 15 2.20 1.90 -0.80
C VAL A 15 1.51 3.24 -0.56
N THR A 16 0.19 3.28 -0.79
CA THR A 16 -0.62 4.48 -0.59
C THR A 16 -0.57 4.95 0.86
N HIS A 17 -0.75 4.05 1.84
CA HIS A 17 -0.66 4.43 3.25
C HIS A 17 0.76 4.85 3.66
N ALA A 18 1.81 4.23 3.12
CA ALA A 18 3.18 4.59 3.45
C ALA A 18 3.55 5.99 2.92
N LEU A 19 3.19 6.30 1.67
CA LEU A 19 3.40 7.62 1.07
C LEU A 19 2.57 8.69 1.79
N LEU A 20 1.30 8.40 2.10
CA LEU A 20 0.44 9.29 2.87
C LEU A 20 1.04 9.59 4.25
N ALA A 21 1.47 8.56 4.98
CA ALA A 21 2.09 8.73 6.30
C ALA A 21 3.37 9.58 6.22
N LEU A 22 4.21 9.38 5.19
CA LEU A 22 5.40 10.19 4.96
C LEU A 22 5.04 11.67 4.77
N TYR A 23 4.17 11.98 3.80
CA TYR A 23 3.89 13.36 3.45
C TYR A 23 3.07 14.10 4.52
N CYS A 24 2.15 13.43 5.20
CA CYS A 24 1.48 14.00 6.36
C CYS A 24 2.49 14.34 7.47
N THR A 25 3.45 13.46 7.75
CA THR A 25 4.47 13.72 8.78
C THR A 25 5.42 14.86 8.37
N ILE A 26 5.84 14.91 7.10
CA ILE A 26 6.67 16.00 6.57
C ILE A 26 5.94 17.34 6.70
N SER A 27 4.66 17.38 6.31
CA SER A 27 3.82 18.57 6.41
C SER A 27 3.66 19.04 7.85
N GLN A 28 3.41 18.13 8.79
CA GLN A 28 3.20 18.45 10.20
C GLN A 28 4.47 18.90 10.93
N GLN A 29 5.62 18.25 10.67
CA GLN A 29 6.87 18.57 11.37
C GLN A 29 7.63 19.74 10.73
N GLY A 30 7.38 20.01 9.45
CA GLY A 30 8.12 21.01 8.69
C GLY A 30 9.61 20.70 8.55
N GLY A 31 10.34 21.68 8.03
CA GLY A 31 11.79 21.63 7.85
C GLY A 31 12.27 20.71 6.71
N PHE A 32 13.58 20.57 6.60
CA PHE A 32 14.20 19.76 5.55
C PHE A 32 14.26 18.27 5.93
N TRP A 33 13.83 17.41 5.01
CA TRP A 33 13.82 15.96 5.18
C TRP A 33 14.78 15.29 4.20
N THR A 34 15.90 14.81 4.73
CA THR A 34 16.89 14.02 3.99
C THR A 34 16.32 12.65 3.60
N ALA A 35 16.86 12.04 2.54
CA ALA A 35 16.48 10.67 2.13
C ALA A 35 16.61 9.67 3.28
N LYS A 36 17.66 9.80 4.11
CA LYS A 36 17.87 8.99 5.32
C LYS A 36 16.68 9.10 6.30
N ARG A 37 16.29 10.32 6.67
CA ARG A 37 15.18 10.57 7.60
C ARG A 37 13.84 10.05 7.04
N ARG A 38 13.61 10.23 5.74
CA ARG A 38 12.42 9.69 5.05
C ARG A 38 12.40 8.17 5.08
N ASN A 39 13.54 7.52 4.79
CA ASN A 39 13.67 6.06 4.88
C ASN A 39 13.41 5.53 6.29
N GLU A 40 13.96 6.17 7.32
CA GLU A 40 13.75 5.77 8.73
C GLU A 40 12.26 5.79 9.10
N LEU A 41 11.54 6.85 8.73
CA LEU A 41 10.09 6.94 8.93
C LEU A 41 9.34 5.84 8.17
N LEU A 42 9.65 5.65 6.89
CA LEU A 42 8.99 4.63 6.05
C LEU A 42 9.24 3.22 6.58
N VAL A 43 10.47 2.90 7.03
CA VAL A 43 10.78 1.61 7.67
C VAL A 43 9.96 1.43 8.94
N LYS A 44 9.79 2.48 9.75
CA LYS A 44 8.96 2.45 10.96
C LYS A 44 7.49 2.16 10.63
N VAL A 45 6.96 2.73 9.55
CA VAL A 45 5.57 2.54 9.09
C VAL A 45 5.35 1.15 8.48
N ILE A 46 6.30 0.66 7.67
CA ILE A 46 6.16 -0.57 6.89
C ILE A 46 6.48 -1.83 7.71
N LYS A 47 7.43 -1.77 8.65
CA LYS A 47 7.88 -2.94 9.42
C LYS A 47 6.74 -3.69 10.14
N PRO A 48 5.76 -3.04 10.79
CA PRO A 48 4.64 -3.73 11.42
C PRO A 48 3.77 -4.52 10.42
N LYS A 49 3.72 -4.11 9.15
CA LYS A 49 2.84 -4.68 8.12
C LYS A 49 3.22 -6.10 7.73
N VAL A 50 4.48 -6.50 7.93
CA VAL A 50 4.97 -7.88 7.68
C VAL A 50 4.16 -8.94 8.44
N LYS A 51 3.69 -8.61 9.64
CA LYS A 51 2.97 -9.55 10.52
C LYS A 51 1.46 -9.53 10.31
N GLN A 52 0.93 -8.55 9.58
CA GLN A 52 -0.51 -8.41 9.40
C GLN A 52 -1.01 -9.37 8.31
N PRO A 53 -2.06 -10.18 8.57
CA PRO A 53 -2.56 -11.17 7.62
C PRO A 53 -2.94 -10.58 6.25
N GLN A 54 -3.44 -9.34 6.25
CA GLN A 54 -3.84 -8.61 5.04
C GLN A 54 -2.70 -8.40 4.03
N PHE A 55 -1.43 -8.42 4.47
CA PHE A 55 -0.26 -8.27 3.60
C PHE A 55 0.50 -9.58 3.38
N SER A 56 -0.11 -10.71 3.72
CA SER A 56 0.52 -12.03 3.57
C SER A 56 0.91 -12.35 2.13
N THR A 57 0.14 -11.85 1.16
CA THR A 57 0.36 -12.02 -0.28
C THR A 57 1.56 -11.24 -0.80
N CYS A 58 1.88 -10.08 -0.23
CA CYS A 58 2.98 -9.20 -0.67
C CYS A 58 4.18 -9.13 0.31
N LYS A 59 4.36 -10.17 1.12
CA LYS A 59 5.50 -10.30 2.06
C LYS A 59 6.86 -10.16 1.38
N PRO A 60 7.13 -10.76 0.20
CA PRO A 60 8.42 -10.59 -0.49
C PRO A 60 8.72 -9.12 -0.82
N GLU A 61 7.73 -8.38 -1.30
CA GLU A 61 7.82 -6.97 -1.66
C GLU A 61 8.09 -6.11 -0.43
N ILE A 62 7.41 -6.38 0.69
CA ILE A 62 7.68 -5.70 1.96
C ILE A 62 9.13 -5.92 2.42
N LYS A 63 9.66 -7.14 2.30
CA LYS A 63 11.06 -7.42 2.67
C LYS A 63 12.03 -6.63 1.80
N THR A 64 11.79 -6.56 0.49
CA THR A 64 12.58 -5.75 -0.43
C THR A 64 12.53 -4.26 -0.07
N MET A 65 11.34 -3.72 0.22
CA MET A 65 11.17 -2.34 0.67
C MET A 65 11.95 -2.05 1.96
N LEU A 66 11.87 -2.95 2.95
CA LEU A 66 12.63 -2.81 4.20
C LEU A 66 14.14 -2.89 3.99
N SER A 67 14.60 -3.74 3.06
CA SER A 67 16.01 -3.82 2.69
C SER A 67 16.52 -2.49 2.11
N ILE A 68 15.76 -1.93 1.15
CA ILE A 68 16.08 -0.64 0.53
C ILE A 68 16.11 0.48 1.57
N GLY A 69 15.10 0.57 2.44
CA GLY A 69 15.04 1.62 3.47
C GLY A 69 16.13 1.52 4.55
N ARG A 70 16.73 0.34 4.74
CA ARG A 70 17.86 0.15 5.68
C ARG A 70 19.22 0.39 5.04
N SER A 71 19.29 0.43 3.71
CA SER A 71 20.54 0.69 2.99
C SER A 71 20.93 2.17 3.13
N PRO A 72 22.21 2.50 3.41
CA PRO A 72 22.70 3.88 3.44
C PRO A 72 22.50 4.64 2.12
N THR A 73 22.55 3.93 0.99
CA THR A 73 22.39 4.49 -0.37
C THR A 73 20.98 4.27 -0.94
N GLY A 74 20.09 3.62 -0.17
CA GLY A 74 18.74 3.32 -0.63
C GLY A 74 17.83 4.54 -0.64
N ASN A 75 16.85 4.53 -1.55
CA ASN A 75 15.77 5.53 -1.57
C ASN A 75 14.42 4.80 -1.60
N LEU A 76 13.84 4.60 -0.42
CA LEU A 76 12.60 3.86 -0.26
C LEU A 76 11.40 4.66 -0.78
N GLU A 77 11.37 5.97 -0.58
CA GLU A 77 10.33 6.84 -1.14
C GLU A 77 10.26 6.70 -2.66
N ARG A 78 11.41 6.73 -3.34
CA ARG A 78 11.44 6.54 -4.79
C ARG A 78 10.90 5.18 -5.21
N LYS A 79 11.32 4.12 -4.50
CA LYS A 79 10.82 2.76 -4.77
C LYS A 79 9.30 2.66 -4.58
N LEU A 80 8.75 3.31 -3.56
CA LEU A 80 7.31 3.36 -3.33
C LEU A 80 6.59 4.06 -4.47
N TRP A 81 7.11 5.17 -4.98
CA TRP A 81 6.55 5.84 -6.16
C TRP A 81 6.60 4.98 -7.43
N ASP A 82 7.70 4.25 -7.65
CA ASP A 82 7.81 3.34 -8.79
C ASP A 82 6.74 2.25 -8.72
N VAL A 83 6.48 1.70 -7.52
CA VAL A 83 5.41 0.71 -7.31
C VAL A 83 4.02 1.35 -7.42
N ASN A 84 3.83 2.56 -6.88
CA ASN A 84 2.56 3.28 -6.98
C ASN A 84 2.17 3.51 -8.44
N ARG A 85 3.12 3.89 -9.29
CA ARG A 85 2.89 4.04 -10.72
C ARG A 85 2.38 2.73 -11.35
N LEU A 86 3.02 1.60 -11.05
CA LEU A 86 2.58 0.29 -11.55
C LEU A 86 1.18 -0.09 -11.03
N ASN A 87 0.85 0.27 -9.79
CA ASN A 87 -0.48 0.05 -9.24
C ASN A 87 -1.54 0.88 -9.96
N LEU A 88 -1.26 2.16 -10.24
CA LEU A 88 -2.16 3.02 -11.01
C LEU A 88 -2.36 2.50 -12.44
N GLU A 89 -1.30 2.04 -13.10
CA GLU A 89 -1.37 1.41 -14.42
C GLU A 89 -2.19 0.11 -14.40
N TYR A 90 -2.13 -0.65 -13.30
CA TYR A 90 -2.95 -1.84 -13.13
C TYR A 90 -4.42 -1.49 -12.88
N GLN A 91 -4.69 -0.49 -12.03
CA GLN A 91 -6.02 0.00 -11.72
C GLN A 91 -6.73 0.52 -12.97
N ALA A 92 -6.01 1.22 -13.86
CA ALA A 92 -6.55 1.77 -15.10
C ALA A 92 -7.13 0.71 -16.06
N LYS A 93 -6.89 -0.58 -15.81
CA LYS A 93 -7.47 -1.69 -16.57
C LYS A 93 -8.88 -2.07 -16.10
N PHE A 94 -9.31 -1.57 -14.95
CA PHE A 94 -10.63 -1.85 -14.38
C PHE A 94 -11.67 -0.94 -15.01
N SER A 95 -12.82 -1.51 -15.34
CA SER A 95 -14.02 -0.74 -15.61
C SER A 95 -14.65 -0.23 -14.31
N GLN A 96 -15.55 0.75 -14.40
CA GLN A 96 -16.32 1.21 -13.24
C GLN A 96 -17.12 0.08 -12.58
N ALA A 97 -17.60 -0.88 -13.38
CA ALA A 97 -18.30 -2.06 -12.87
C ALA A 97 -17.36 -2.99 -12.08
N ASP A 98 -16.12 -3.17 -12.56
CA ASP A 98 -15.10 -3.94 -11.83
C ASP A 98 -14.77 -3.27 -10.50
N GLU A 99 -14.55 -1.94 -10.48
CA GLU A 99 -14.28 -1.19 -9.26
C GLU A 99 -15.40 -1.32 -8.23
N LEU A 100 -16.66 -1.18 -8.68
CA LEU A 100 -17.83 -1.35 -7.83
C LEU A 100 -17.92 -2.79 -7.29
N TYR A 101 -17.73 -3.79 -8.13
CA TYR A 101 -17.73 -5.19 -7.72
C TYR A 101 -16.62 -5.49 -6.69
N ILE A 102 -15.42 -4.95 -6.91
CA ILE A 102 -14.29 -5.06 -5.98
C ILE A 102 -14.65 -4.44 -4.63
N MET A 103 -15.24 -3.24 -4.63
CA MET A 103 -15.66 -2.55 -3.40
C MET A 103 -16.70 -3.36 -2.64
N LEU A 104 -17.79 -3.76 -3.30
CA LEU A 104 -18.90 -4.50 -2.69
C LEU A 104 -18.44 -5.84 -2.12
N THR A 105 -17.62 -6.58 -2.87
CA THR A 105 -17.03 -7.83 -2.41
C THR A 105 -16.14 -7.59 -1.18
N GLY A 106 -15.35 -6.51 -1.17
CA GLY A 106 -14.51 -6.14 -0.05
C GLY A 106 -15.30 -5.79 1.21
N LEU A 107 -16.44 -5.09 1.08
CA LEU A 107 -17.33 -4.78 2.19
C LEU A 107 -17.94 -6.04 2.80
N PHE A 108 -18.37 -6.98 1.96
CA PHE A 108 -18.90 -8.25 2.43
C PHE A 108 -17.81 -9.10 3.11
N GLU A 109 -16.65 -9.29 2.47
CA GLU A 109 -15.55 -10.10 3.02
C GLU A 109 -15.05 -9.56 4.39
N ASN A 110 -15.02 -8.23 4.59
CA ASN A 110 -14.46 -7.62 5.80
C ASN A 110 -15.48 -7.23 6.86
N HIS A 111 -16.73 -6.94 6.48
CA HIS A 111 -17.75 -6.36 7.37
C HIS A 111 -19.09 -7.08 7.34
N GLN A 112 -19.23 -8.14 6.53
CA GLN A 112 -20.49 -8.87 6.35
C GLN A 112 -21.65 -7.96 5.90
N PHE A 113 -21.34 -6.87 5.19
CA PHE A 113 -22.35 -6.01 4.58
C PHE A 113 -22.78 -6.60 3.23
N PRO A 114 -24.01 -7.12 3.11
CA PRO A 114 -24.49 -7.67 1.86
C PRO A 114 -24.63 -6.57 0.82
N SER A 115 -24.28 -6.89 -0.42
CA SER A 115 -24.42 -5.98 -1.57
C SER A 115 -25.82 -6.03 -2.20
N MET A 116 -26.69 -6.90 -1.70
CA MET A 116 -28.09 -7.01 -2.15
C MET A 116 -28.94 -6.10 -1.27
N LEU A 117 -29.87 -5.38 -1.89
CA LEU A 117 -30.97 -4.74 -1.16
C LEU A 117 -31.85 -5.88 -0.65
N GLU A 118 -32.08 -5.95 0.66
CA GLU A 118 -33.03 -6.91 1.25
C GLU A 118 -34.43 -6.61 0.69
N ASP A 119 -35.18 -7.67 0.36
CA ASP A 119 -36.54 -7.61 -0.18
C ASP A 119 -37.56 -6.97 0.80
#